data_AF-A0A1G4J3G9-F1
#
_entry.id   AF-A0A1G4J3G9-F1
#
_cell.length_a   1.000
_cell.length_b   1.000
_cell.length_c   1.000
_cell.angle_alpha   90.00
_cell.angle_beta   90.00
_cell.angle_gamma   90.00
#
_symmetry.space_group_name_H-M   'P 1'
#
loop_
_entity.id
_entity.type
_entity.pdbx_description
1 polymer ?
#
loop_
_entity_poly.entity_id
_entity_poly.type
_entity_poly.pdbx_seq_one_letter_code
_entity_poly.pdbx_strand_id
1 'polypeptide(L)'
;MLRFFIALVQLIALTLARSSSGSRSLVIFDQRLIDLDDYSVFLGNLKDRSFELSYAPVTNDSTPIELFEGEDRRYDNLILFPIKSRHFNKQLSADRLLHFFSEGGEILAITSPNGVADNVRIFLNQLGIFPSPKNFQLRNFFQDNSEVVLHLPASKVLNEYVVPKSDGEVIYEGSAALLGVSDLIIPMLQAPRTSFSEDSQKHGEKWTIGSQGYLVASFQSLENSRLSWVGSLEFFSNKNSASNEHFIQELTKWTFDEKAVVKVVDSNHAHSSGLEYSDSPYKIKDEVFYDVSLSEWDGTTWVPFITEDVQFELRMVDPYYRITMKSKEESSPTFQTYTTGNFNLPDHHGIFTFIVDYKRSGLSFFTDKDVKAIRHLANDEYPRSWVITNSWVYLTAIYAVIFTWVIFVALFLGVKKSVNVPVEKKTN
;
A
#
# COMPACT_ATOMS: atom_id res chain seq x y z
N MET A 1 20.45 8.00 39.87
CA MET A 1 20.68 6.68 39.22
C MET A 1 19.56 6.35 38.25
N LEU A 2 18.33 6.09 38.69
CA LEU A 2 17.21 5.69 37.81
C LEU A 2 16.84 6.72 36.73
N ARG A 3 16.81 8.02 37.06
CA ARG A 3 16.58 9.10 36.07
C ARG A 3 17.70 9.26 35.04
N PHE A 4 18.93 8.92 35.42
CA PHE A 4 20.09 8.93 34.52
C PHE A 4 20.05 7.74 33.56
N PHE A 5 19.57 6.59 34.04
CA PHE A 5 19.36 5.39 33.22
C PHE A 5 18.20 5.59 32.23
N ILE A 6 17.10 6.24 32.64
CA ILE A 6 15.98 6.59 31.76
C ILE A 6 16.43 7.61 30.69
N ALA A 7 17.22 8.62 31.08
CA ALA A 7 17.79 9.57 30.13
C ALA A 7 18.77 8.91 29.16
N LEU A 8 19.58 7.94 29.61
CA LEU A 8 20.49 7.18 28.74
C LEU A 8 19.73 6.29 27.74
N VAL A 9 18.64 5.64 28.18
CA VAL A 9 17.78 4.84 27.31
C VAL A 9 17.04 5.71 26.28
N GLN A 10 16.60 6.92 26.66
CA GLN A 10 16.01 7.89 25.72
C GLN A 10 17.05 8.48 24.76
N LEU A 11 18.32 8.65 25.19
CA LEU A 11 19.40 9.11 24.31
C LEU A 11 19.82 8.04 23.29
N ILE A 12 19.73 6.75 23.65
CA ILE A 12 19.97 5.62 22.74
C ILE A 12 18.83 5.48 21.72
N ALA A 13 17.59 5.82 22.08
CA ALA A 13 16.45 5.80 21.16
C ALA A 13 16.50 6.92 20.09
N LEU A 14 17.25 8.00 20.32
CA LEU A 14 17.27 9.18 19.45
C LEU A 14 18.19 9.06 18.21
N THR A 15 18.81 7.90 17.95
CA THR A 15 19.78 7.75 16.84
C THR A 15 19.67 6.46 16.04
N LEU A 16 18.58 5.69 16.16
CA LEU A 16 18.41 4.46 15.41
C LEU A 16 17.22 4.57 14.46
N ALA A 17 17.46 5.19 13.30
CA ALA A 17 16.63 4.89 12.14
C ALA A 17 16.97 3.44 11.74
N ARG A 18 16.02 2.50 11.91
CA ARG A 18 16.21 1.10 11.56
C ARG A 18 15.24 0.78 10.44
N SER A 19 15.77 0.30 9.32
CA SER A 19 14.95 -0.26 8.24
C SER A 19 14.04 -1.35 8.78
N SER A 20 12.78 -1.34 8.32
CA SER A 20 11.81 -2.37 8.66
C SER A 20 12.15 -3.73 8.02
N SER A 21 12.97 -3.77 6.96
CA SER A 21 13.28 -4.97 6.16
C SER A 21 14.69 -5.54 6.36
N GLY A 22 15.61 -4.77 6.96
CA GLY A 22 16.91 -5.26 7.42
C GLY A 22 18.08 -4.29 7.15
N SER A 23 19.23 -4.51 7.80
CA SER A 23 20.38 -3.60 7.74
C SER A 23 21.54 -4.09 6.86
N ARG A 24 21.49 -5.33 6.35
CA ARG A 24 22.60 -5.93 5.58
C ARG A 24 22.53 -5.47 4.13
N SER A 25 23.51 -4.68 3.71
CA SER A 25 23.49 -4.01 2.41
C SER A 25 24.71 -4.40 1.57
N LEU A 26 24.49 -4.87 0.35
CA LEU A 26 25.55 -5.21 -0.60
C LEU A 26 25.74 -4.08 -1.60
N VAL A 27 26.96 -3.55 -1.68
CA VAL A 27 27.37 -2.53 -2.65
C VAL A 27 28.19 -3.19 -3.76
N ILE A 28 27.66 -3.20 -4.98
CA ILE A 28 28.34 -3.73 -6.16
C ILE A 28 28.83 -2.56 -7.01
N PHE A 29 30.12 -2.54 -7.33
CA PHE A 29 30.74 -1.45 -8.09
C PHE A 29 31.90 -1.94 -8.98
N ASP A 30 32.23 -1.16 -10.01
CA ASP A 30 33.35 -1.43 -10.92
C ASP A 30 34.53 -0.51 -10.59
N GLN A 31 35.62 -1.10 -10.08
CA GLN A 31 36.84 -0.36 -9.69
C GLN A 31 37.48 0.43 -10.83
N ARG A 32 37.16 0.11 -12.10
CA ARG A 32 37.71 0.80 -13.27
C ARG A 32 36.99 2.11 -13.57
N LEU A 33 35.77 2.26 -13.06
CA LEU A 33 34.91 3.42 -13.32
C LEU A 33 34.76 4.32 -12.11
N ILE A 34 34.82 3.73 -10.91
CA ILE A 34 34.36 4.36 -9.69
C ILE A 34 35.45 4.25 -8.63
N ASP A 35 35.86 5.39 -8.11
CA ASP A 35 36.55 5.47 -6.84
C ASP A 35 35.50 5.65 -5.74
N LEU A 36 35.50 4.79 -4.72
CA LEU A 36 34.52 4.85 -3.64
C LEU A 36 34.69 6.09 -2.76
N ASP A 37 35.89 6.67 -2.75
CA ASP A 37 36.20 7.86 -1.95
C ASP A 37 35.40 9.09 -2.44
N ASP A 38 35.07 9.14 -3.74
CA ASP A 38 34.25 10.20 -4.36
C ASP A 38 32.77 10.15 -3.93
N TYR A 39 32.33 9.06 -3.29
CA TYR A 39 30.96 8.84 -2.82
C TYR A 39 30.91 8.60 -1.30
N SER A 40 31.98 8.96 -0.59
CA SER A 40 32.12 8.74 0.84
C SER A 40 31.05 9.42 1.69
N VAL A 41 30.50 10.58 1.28
CA VAL A 41 29.40 11.24 2.01
C VAL A 41 28.11 10.42 1.92
N PHE A 42 27.77 9.94 0.72
CA PHE A 42 26.60 9.08 0.52
C PHE A 42 26.71 7.76 1.31
N LEU A 43 27.85 7.08 1.20
CA LEU A 43 28.08 5.82 1.92
C LEU A 43 28.22 6.04 3.43
N GLY A 44 28.74 7.18 3.86
CA GLY A 44 28.79 7.62 5.26
C GLY A 44 27.40 7.78 5.85
N ASN A 45 26.52 8.52 5.15
CA ASN A 45 25.12 8.70 5.54
C ASN A 45 24.37 7.36 5.71
N LEU A 46 24.69 6.34 4.90
CA LEU A 46 24.13 4.99 5.09
C LEU A 46 24.69 4.29 6.34
N LYS A 47 26.00 4.39 6.60
CA LYS A 47 26.60 3.81 7.81
C LYS A 47 26.10 4.48 9.09
N ASP A 48 25.89 5.79 9.05
CA ASP A 48 25.35 6.57 10.17
C ASP A 48 23.92 6.13 10.54
N ARG A 49 23.16 5.63 9.56
CA ARG A 49 21.84 4.99 9.75
C ARG A 49 21.93 3.49 10.06
N SER A 50 23.08 3.01 10.55
CA SER A 50 23.30 1.62 10.97
C SER A 50 23.18 0.54 9.88
N PHE A 51 23.37 0.88 8.60
CA PHE A 51 23.49 -0.12 7.54
C PHE A 51 24.88 -0.78 7.52
N GLU A 52 24.91 -2.11 7.44
CA GLU A 52 26.12 -2.91 7.30
C GLU A 52 26.49 -3.03 5.82
N LEU A 53 27.43 -2.20 5.36
CA LEU A 53 27.87 -2.17 3.97
C LEU A 53 28.93 -3.24 3.70
N SER A 54 28.57 -4.23 2.88
CA SER A 54 29.50 -5.19 2.26
C SER A 54 29.84 -4.72 0.85
N TYR A 55 31.11 -4.77 0.46
CA TYR A 55 31.58 -4.28 -0.83
C TYR A 55 31.98 -5.44 -1.75
N ALA A 56 31.38 -5.50 -2.94
CA ALA A 56 31.68 -6.49 -3.97
C ALA A 56 32.23 -5.82 -5.24
N PRO A 57 33.57 -5.73 -5.38
CA PRO A 57 34.17 -5.19 -6.59
C PRO A 57 34.03 -6.18 -7.76
N VAL A 58 33.56 -5.68 -8.90
CA VAL A 58 33.44 -6.46 -10.13
C VAL A 58 34.73 -6.35 -10.94
N THR A 59 35.53 -7.41 -10.92
CA THR A 59 36.75 -7.54 -11.74
C THR A 59 36.60 -8.74 -12.68
N ASN A 60 37.40 -8.83 -13.74
CA ASN A 60 37.33 -9.97 -14.67
C ASN A 60 37.58 -11.33 -13.99
N ASP A 61 38.26 -11.34 -12.84
CA ASP A 61 38.64 -12.53 -12.07
C ASP A 61 37.86 -12.69 -10.74
N SER A 62 36.78 -11.91 -10.51
CA SER A 62 36.05 -11.97 -9.24
C SER A 62 35.17 -13.23 -9.12
N THR A 63 34.99 -13.69 -7.88
CA THR A 63 34.06 -14.78 -7.54
C THR A 63 32.62 -14.41 -7.87
N PRO A 64 31.75 -15.38 -8.20
CA PRO A 64 30.34 -15.10 -8.42
C PRO A 64 29.72 -14.47 -7.16
N ILE A 65 28.90 -13.45 -7.38
CA ILE A 65 28.19 -12.76 -6.31
C ILE A 65 26.96 -13.59 -5.96
N GLU A 66 26.94 -14.13 -4.74
CA GLU A 66 25.84 -14.94 -4.22
C GLU A 66 24.94 -14.07 -3.34
N LEU A 67 23.71 -13.86 -3.80
CA LEU A 67 22.67 -13.12 -3.08
C LEU A 67 21.93 -14.00 -2.05
N PHE A 68 21.98 -15.31 -2.25
CA PHE A 68 21.28 -16.32 -1.46
C PHE A 68 22.28 -17.32 -0.89
N GLU A 69 22.02 -17.76 0.35
CA GLU A 69 22.70 -18.88 0.98
C GLU A 69 21.66 -19.99 1.18
N GLY A 70 21.59 -20.92 0.23
CA GLY A 70 20.48 -21.89 0.17
C GLY A 70 19.19 -21.22 -0.27
N GLU A 71 18.16 -21.25 0.58
CA GLU A 71 16.87 -20.58 0.36
C GLU A 71 16.80 -19.20 1.02
N ASP A 72 17.73 -18.90 1.95
CA ASP A 72 17.72 -17.65 2.70
C ASP A 72 18.48 -16.54 1.96
N ARG A 73 17.95 -15.31 2.02
CA ARG A 73 18.65 -14.13 1.51
C ARG A 73 19.82 -13.75 2.42
N ARG A 74 21.00 -13.64 1.82
CA ARG A 74 22.22 -13.20 2.53
C ARG A 74 22.23 -11.70 2.81
N TYR A 75 21.59 -10.93 1.94
CA TYR A 75 21.50 -9.48 2.03
C TYR A 75 20.03 -9.04 1.97
N ASP A 76 19.74 -7.91 2.59
CA ASP A 76 18.39 -7.33 2.62
C ASP A 76 18.28 -6.23 1.57
N ASN A 77 19.35 -5.44 1.42
CA ASN A 77 19.42 -4.34 0.46
C ASN A 77 20.56 -4.54 -0.54
N LEU A 78 20.35 -4.07 -1.77
CA LEU A 78 21.31 -4.12 -2.85
C LEU A 78 21.51 -2.73 -3.47
N ILE A 79 22.74 -2.26 -3.52
CA ILE A 79 23.12 -1.01 -4.17
C ILE A 79 23.98 -1.35 -5.39
N LEU A 80 23.43 -1.10 -6.57
CA LEU A 80 24.07 -1.34 -7.86
C LEU A 80 24.63 -0.03 -8.39
N PHE A 81 25.95 0.12 -8.35
CA PHE A 81 26.62 1.20 -9.07
C PHE A 81 26.76 0.86 -10.57
N PRO A 82 27.04 1.87 -11.42
CA PRO A 82 27.33 1.68 -12.84
C PRO A 82 28.48 0.69 -13.09
N ILE A 83 28.25 -0.33 -13.92
CA ILE A 83 29.24 -1.36 -14.26
C ILE A 83 29.43 -1.41 -15.78
N LYS A 84 30.68 -1.45 -16.23
CA LYS A 84 31.03 -1.58 -17.67
C LYS A 84 31.44 -2.99 -18.04
N SER A 85 31.91 -3.78 -17.07
CA SER A 85 32.36 -5.15 -17.29
C SER A 85 31.27 -6.06 -17.84
N ARG A 86 31.54 -6.74 -18.96
CA ARG A 86 30.66 -7.78 -19.52
C ARG A 86 30.61 -9.05 -18.67
N HIS A 87 31.60 -9.26 -17.79
CA HIS A 87 31.65 -10.44 -16.91
C HIS A 87 30.57 -10.40 -15.83
N PHE A 88 30.12 -9.19 -15.45
CA PHE A 88 29.03 -9.02 -14.48
C PHE A 88 27.75 -9.76 -14.90
N ASN A 89 27.43 -9.73 -16.20
CA ASN A 89 26.27 -10.42 -16.76
C ASN A 89 26.33 -11.95 -16.54
N LYS A 90 27.52 -12.54 -16.36
CA LYS A 90 27.69 -13.98 -16.07
C LYS A 90 27.59 -14.28 -14.58
N GLN A 91 28.00 -13.36 -13.72
CA GLN A 91 27.96 -13.53 -12.28
C GLN A 91 26.53 -13.36 -11.75
N LEU A 92 25.83 -12.34 -12.26
CA LEU A 92 24.49 -11.99 -11.83
C LEU A 92 23.57 -11.82 -13.04
N SER A 93 22.62 -12.74 -13.21
CA SER A 93 21.61 -12.64 -14.27
C SER A 93 20.48 -11.69 -13.88
N ALA A 94 19.74 -11.18 -14.87
CA ALA A 94 18.53 -10.41 -14.64
C ALA A 94 17.48 -11.22 -13.84
N ASP A 95 17.35 -12.52 -14.13
CA ASP A 95 16.41 -13.40 -13.42
C ASP A 95 16.75 -13.54 -11.93
N ARG A 96 18.05 -13.56 -11.58
CA ARG A 96 18.47 -13.59 -10.17
C ARG A 96 18.19 -12.29 -9.43
N LEU A 97 18.34 -11.15 -10.12
CA LEU A 97 17.94 -9.84 -9.58
C LEU A 97 16.43 -9.77 -9.36
N LEU A 98 15.65 -10.28 -10.33
CA LEU A 98 14.22 -10.34 -10.23
C LEU A 98 13.76 -11.26 -9.08
N HIS A 99 14.39 -12.42 -8.92
CA HIS A 99 14.13 -13.32 -7.81
C HIS A 99 14.48 -12.69 -6.45
N PHE A 100 15.61 -11.98 -6.36
CA PHE A 100 15.97 -11.23 -5.15
C PHE A 100 14.93 -10.16 -4.81
N PHE A 101 14.45 -9.43 -5.83
CA PHE A 101 13.43 -8.41 -5.67
C PHE A 101 12.06 -9.01 -5.28
N SER A 102 11.66 -10.13 -5.88
CA SER A 102 10.39 -10.80 -5.55
C SER A 102 10.38 -11.36 -4.13
N GLU A 103 11.52 -11.80 -3.61
CA GLU A 103 11.64 -12.28 -2.23
C GLU A 103 11.68 -11.12 -1.20
N GLY A 104 11.38 -9.89 -1.59
CA GLY A 104 11.38 -8.72 -0.69
C GLY A 104 12.75 -8.07 -0.47
N GLY A 105 13.67 -8.21 -1.43
CA GLY A 105 14.96 -7.53 -1.41
C GLY A 105 14.88 -6.14 -2.03
N GLU A 106 15.39 -5.14 -1.32
CA GLU A 106 15.33 -3.74 -1.73
C GLU A 106 16.50 -3.36 -2.65
N ILE A 107 16.26 -2.61 -3.72
CA ILE A 107 17.29 -2.33 -4.74
C ILE A 107 17.41 -0.85 -5.09
N LEU A 108 18.59 -0.28 -4.90
CA LEU A 108 18.98 1.02 -5.48
C LEU A 108 19.84 0.78 -6.72
N ALA A 109 19.30 1.07 -7.91
CA ALA A 109 19.98 0.90 -9.19
C ALA A 109 20.46 2.24 -9.76
N ILE A 110 21.77 2.43 -9.82
CA ILE A 110 22.39 3.64 -10.37
C ILE A 110 22.99 3.31 -11.73
N THR A 111 22.59 4.05 -12.75
CA THR A 111 23.14 3.91 -14.11
C THR A 111 23.80 5.20 -14.56
N SER A 112 24.78 5.11 -15.45
CA SER A 112 25.39 6.27 -16.09
C SER A 112 25.56 6.04 -17.58
N PRO A 113 25.65 7.10 -18.41
CA PRO A 113 25.91 6.96 -19.85
C PRO A 113 27.14 6.10 -20.17
N ASN A 114 28.15 6.13 -19.29
CA ASN A 114 29.42 5.41 -19.45
C ASN A 114 29.40 3.95 -18.93
N GLY A 115 28.39 3.58 -18.13
CA GLY A 115 28.33 2.32 -17.39
C GLY A 115 26.91 1.81 -17.18
N VAL A 116 26.29 1.27 -18.23
CA VAL A 116 25.01 0.57 -18.13
C VAL A 116 25.24 -0.93 -18.34
N ALA A 117 25.07 -1.74 -17.30
CA ALA A 117 25.18 -3.20 -17.46
C ALA A 117 23.92 -3.76 -18.14
N ASP A 118 24.10 -4.73 -19.05
CA ASP A 118 22.98 -5.24 -19.85
C ASP A 118 21.98 -6.04 -19.00
N ASN A 119 22.46 -6.79 -18.00
CA ASN A 119 21.61 -7.50 -17.03
C ASN A 119 20.73 -6.54 -16.22
N VAL A 120 21.28 -5.44 -15.70
CA VAL A 120 20.53 -4.42 -14.95
C VAL A 120 19.50 -3.74 -15.85
N ARG A 121 19.88 -3.41 -17.09
CA ARG A 121 18.94 -2.84 -18.06
C ARG A 121 17.80 -3.80 -18.38
N ILE A 122 18.08 -5.09 -18.61
CA ILE A 122 17.03 -6.08 -18.89
C ILE A 122 16.11 -6.25 -17.68
N PHE A 123 16.67 -6.29 -16.46
CA PHE A 123 15.90 -6.33 -15.22
C PHE A 123 14.99 -5.11 -15.07
N LEU A 124 15.51 -3.89 -15.25
CA LEU A 124 14.70 -2.67 -15.19
C LEU A 124 13.60 -2.64 -16.27
N ASN A 125 13.91 -3.11 -17.48
CA ASN A 125 12.94 -3.21 -18.57
C ASN A 125 11.78 -4.15 -18.22
N GLN A 126 12.04 -5.24 -17.48
CA GLN A 126 10.99 -6.16 -17.01
C GLN A 126 10.05 -5.48 -16.00
N LEU A 127 10.55 -4.54 -15.21
CA LEU A 127 9.76 -3.71 -14.30
C LEU A 127 9.07 -2.52 -14.99
N GLY A 128 9.31 -2.33 -16.30
CA GLY A 128 8.75 -1.24 -17.09
C GLY A 128 9.54 0.08 -17.02
N ILE A 129 10.77 0.07 -16.50
CA ILE A 129 11.70 1.22 -16.54
C ILE A 129 12.70 0.97 -17.67
N PHE A 130 12.68 1.79 -18.71
CA PHE A 130 13.52 1.63 -19.90
C PHE A 130 14.64 2.68 -19.94
N PRO A 131 15.75 2.48 -19.20
CA PRO A 131 16.88 3.40 -19.21
C PRO A 131 17.53 3.43 -20.59
N SER A 132 18.06 4.60 -20.96
CA SER A 132 18.74 4.76 -22.24
C SER A 132 19.94 3.81 -22.36
N PRO A 133 20.26 3.34 -23.59
CA PRO A 133 21.45 2.54 -23.82
C PRO A 133 22.76 3.28 -23.46
N LYS A 134 23.88 2.55 -23.51
CA LYS A 134 25.22 3.14 -23.35
C LYS A 134 25.43 4.31 -24.30
N ASN A 135 26.23 5.29 -23.88
CA ASN A 135 26.60 6.50 -24.61
C ASN A 135 25.49 7.55 -24.77
N PHE A 136 24.24 7.24 -24.46
CA PHE A 136 23.16 8.21 -24.47
C PHE A 136 23.26 9.14 -23.26
N GLN A 137 23.37 10.43 -23.54
CA GLN A 137 23.50 11.49 -22.54
C GLN A 137 22.35 12.47 -22.70
N LEU A 138 21.81 12.92 -21.57
CA LEU A 138 20.79 13.95 -21.54
C LEU A 138 21.44 15.32 -21.75
N ARG A 139 20.87 16.12 -22.66
CA ARG A 139 21.34 17.47 -22.96
C ARG A 139 20.22 18.50 -22.88
N ASN A 140 20.56 19.73 -22.56
CA ASN A 140 19.67 20.89 -22.58
C ASN A 140 20.45 22.16 -22.97
N PHE A 141 20.05 22.80 -24.06
CA PHE A 141 20.71 24.02 -24.55
C PHE A 141 20.19 25.32 -23.91
N PHE A 142 19.17 25.25 -23.07
CA PHE A 142 18.47 26.42 -22.52
C PHE A 142 18.89 26.77 -21.07
N GLN A 143 19.96 26.15 -20.55
CA GLN A 143 20.51 26.47 -19.22
C GLN A 143 21.93 27.05 -19.35
N ASP A 144 22.24 28.06 -18.54
CA ASP A 144 23.28 29.07 -18.83
C ASP A 144 24.75 28.63 -18.68
N ASN A 145 25.04 27.42 -18.20
CA ASN A 145 26.44 27.06 -17.83
C ASN A 145 27.01 25.81 -18.51
N SER A 146 26.20 24.83 -18.90
CA SER A 146 26.66 23.64 -19.63
C SER A 146 25.51 22.92 -20.30
N GLU A 147 25.76 22.30 -21.45
CA GLU A 147 24.73 21.54 -22.18
C GLU A 147 24.31 20.25 -21.45
N VAL A 148 25.10 19.79 -20.48
CA VAL A 148 25.03 18.44 -19.90
C VAL A 148 24.57 18.47 -18.44
N VAL A 149 25.05 19.43 -17.64
CA VAL A 149 24.69 19.56 -16.23
C VAL A 149 23.39 20.33 -16.14
N LEU A 150 22.37 19.68 -15.59
CA LEU A 150 21.05 20.24 -15.41
C LEU A 150 20.86 20.72 -13.99
N HIS A 151 20.40 21.96 -13.85
CA HIS A 151 19.92 22.51 -12.60
C HIS A 151 18.39 22.38 -12.56
N LEU A 152 17.88 21.53 -11.69
CA LEU A 152 16.46 21.21 -11.60
C LEU A 152 15.92 21.70 -10.26
N PRO A 153 14.80 22.45 -10.23
CA PRO A 153 14.21 22.85 -8.97
C PRO A 153 13.65 21.62 -8.25
N ALA A 154 13.95 21.45 -6.97
CA ALA A 154 13.45 20.36 -6.14
C ALA A 154 11.92 20.41 -5.95
N SER A 155 11.28 21.55 -6.26
CA SER A 155 9.82 21.69 -6.29
C SER A 155 9.14 20.90 -7.40
N LYS A 156 9.88 20.44 -8.42
CA LYS A 156 9.36 19.62 -9.54
C LYS A 156 9.28 18.12 -9.24
N VAL A 157 9.50 17.71 -7.99
CA VAL A 157 9.26 16.34 -7.56
C VAL A 157 7.77 15.99 -7.71
N LEU A 158 7.52 14.82 -8.29
CA LEU A 158 6.16 14.39 -8.63
C LEU A 158 5.43 13.69 -7.49
N ASN A 159 6.15 13.05 -6.55
CA ASN A 159 5.54 12.35 -5.40
C ASN A 159 6.18 12.79 -4.08
N GLU A 160 5.34 13.35 -3.20
CA GLU A 160 5.76 13.93 -1.92
C GLU A 160 5.99 12.88 -0.82
N TYR A 161 5.38 11.70 -0.92
CA TYR A 161 5.57 10.61 0.06
C TYR A 161 6.98 10.03 -0.02
N VAL A 162 7.55 9.97 -1.22
CA VAL A 162 8.92 9.49 -1.45
C VAL A 162 9.91 10.58 -1.08
N VAL A 163 9.88 11.70 -1.81
CA VAL A 163 10.73 12.87 -1.55
C VAL A 163 9.83 14.11 -1.37
N PRO A 164 9.85 14.76 -0.20
CA PRO A 164 9.09 15.99 -0.02
C PRO A 164 9.66 17.12 -0.87
N LYS A 165 8.77 17.97 -1.40
CA LYS A 165 9.18 19.15 -2.18
C LYS A 165 9.98 20.10 -1.30
N SER A 166 11.05 20.67 -1.86
CA SER A 166 11.84 21.70 -1.22
C SER A 166 12.14 22.84 -2.20
N ASP A 167 12.51 24.00 -1.67
CA ASP A 167 12.88 25.20 -2.45
C ASP A 167 14.31 25.14 -3.02
N GLY A 168 15.02 24.04 -2.77
CA GLY A 168 16.40 23.83 -3.23
C GLY A 168 16.50 23.52 -4.73
N GLU A 169 17.74 23.49 -5.20
CA GLU A 169 18.09 23.02 -6.54
C GLU A 169 18.80 21.66 -6.48
N VAL A 170 18.54 20.84 -7.49
CA VAL A 170 19.10 19.50 -7.67
C VAL A 170 19.96 19.54 -8.93
N ILE A 171 21.21 19.13 -8.80
CA ILE A 171 22.18 19.08 -9.89
C ILE A 171 22.16 17.67 -10.48
N TYR A 172 21.89 17.55 -11.78
CA TYR A 172 21.76 16.27 -12.46
C TYR A 172 22.61 16.21 -13.73
N GLU A 173 23.43 15.17 -13.86
CA GLU A 173 24.22 14.88 -15.06
C GLU A 173 24.15 13.38 -15.37
N GLY A 174 23.50 12.98 -16.46
CA GLY A 174 23.42 11.56 -16.77
C GLY A 174 22.51 11.19 -17.94
N SER A 175 21.86 10.06 -17.76
CA SER A 175 20.96 9.42 -18.71
C SER A 175 19.49 9.70 -18.37
N ALA A 176 18.57 9.28 -19.24
CA ALA A 176 17.13 9.33 -18.98
C ALA A 176 16.47 8.01 -19.35
N ALA A 177 15.38 7.66 -18.69
CA ALA A 177 14.57 6.49 -18.99
C ALA A 177 13.21 6.89 -19.57
N LEU A 178 12.63 5.96 -20.32
CA LEU A 178 11.19 5.96 -20.61
C LEU A 178 10.52 5.04 -19.59
N LEU A 179 9.29 5.37 -19.19
CA LEU A 179 8.51 4.56 -18.26
C LEU A 179 7.36 3.89 -19.01
N GLY A 180 7.07 2.65 -18.62
CA GLY A 180 5.90 1.90 -19.07
C GLY A 180 4.61 2.41 -18.43
N VAL A 181 3.48 1.88 -18.88
CA VAL A 181 2.16 2.19 -18.34
C VAL A 181 1.86 1.19 -17.21
N SER A 182 2.25 1.52 -15.99
CA SER A 182 1.97 0.73 -14.79
C SER A 182 1.80 1.62 -13.58
N ASP A 183 0.78 1.35 -12.77
CA ASP A 183 0.51 2.09 -11.52
C ASP A 183 1.53 1.78 -10.41
N LEU A 184 2.31 0.72 -10.59
CA LEU A 184 3.40 0.31 -9.68
C LEU A 184 4.67 1.16 -9.88
N ILE A 185 4.79 1.84 -11.01
CA ILE A 185 5.90 2.75 -11.30
C ILE A 185 5.58 4.10 -10.68
N ILE A 186 6.53 4.61 -9.92
CA ILE A 186 6.42 5.87 -9.20
C ILE A 186 7.43 6.86 -9.82
N PRO A 187 7.00 7.72 -10.76
CA PRO A 187 7.89 8.69 -11.37
C PRO A 187 8.32 9.74 -10.35
N MET A 188 9.62 10.02 -10.21
CA MET A 188 10.14 10.97 -9.22
C MET A 188 10.52 12.30 -9.84
N LEU A 189 11.49 12.26 -10.76
CA LEU A 189 12.08 13.44 -11.35
C LEU A 189 11.99 13.35 -12.87
N GLN A 190 11.38 14.36 -13.47
CA GLN A 190 11.16 14.44 -14.91
C GLN A 190 12.18 15.37 -15.57
N ALA A 191 12.60 15.03 -16.78
CA ALA A 191 13.45 15.88 -17.59
C ALA A 191 12.71 17.18 -17.98
N PRO A 192 13.43 18.31 -18.09
CA PRO A 192 12.85 19.55 -18.62
C PRO A 192 12.27 19.37 -20.03
N ARG A 193 11.26 20.18 -20.37
CA ARG A 193 10.62 20.16 -21.69
C ARG A 193 11.59 20.43 -22.85
N THR A 194 12.69 21.14 -22.59
CA THR A 194 13.71 21.49 -23.58
C THR A 194 14.84 20.46 -23.70
N SER A 195 14.83 19.42 -22.86
CA SER A 195 15.89 18.41 -22.84
C SER A 195 15.64 17.29 -23.85
N PHE A 196 16.70 16.63 -24.29
CA PHE A 196 16.61 15.40 -25.07
C PHE A 196 17.84 14.52 -24.80
N SER A 197 17.69 13.21 -24.98
CA SER A 197 18.81 12.26 -24.84
C SER A 197 19.33 11.84 -26.20
N GLU A 198 20.63 12.00 -26.42
CA GLU A 198 21.33 11.70 -27.68
C GLU A 198 22.57 10.84 -27.43
N ASP A 199 22.90 9.95 -28.37
CA ASP A 199 24.12 9.15 -28.34
C ASP A 199 25.35 10.05 -28.65
N SER A 200 26.28 10.10 -27.70
CA SER A 200 27.54 10.83 -27.84
C SER A 200 28.42 10.35 -29.00
N GLN A 201 28.27 9.10 -29.45
CA GLN A 201 29.04 8.52 -30.57
C GLN A 201 28.31 8.60 -31.91
N LYS A 202 26.97 8.53 -31.92
CA LYS A 202 26.15 8.53 -33.13
C LYS A 202 25.15 9.67 -33.10
N HIS A 203 25.50 10.77 -33.74
CA HIS A 203 24.62 11.94 -33.78
C HIS A 203 23.35 11.62 -34.58
N GLY A 204 22.19 12.04 -34.05
CA GLY A 204 20.89 11.92 -34.70
C GLY A 204 19.92 10.88 -34.12
N GLU A 205 20.40 9.88 -33.37
CA GLU A 205 19.51 8.95 -32.66
C GLU A 205 19.13 9.52 -31.29
N LYS A 206 17.82 9.69 -31.05
CA LYS A 206 17.30 10.25 -29.80
C LYS A 206 16.51 9.20 -29.04
N TRP A 207 16.79 9.05 -27.75
CA TRP A 207 16.08 8.11 -26.89
C TRP A 207 14.84 8.74 -26.24
N THR A 208 15.02 9.87 -25.57
CA THR A 208 13.94 10.64 -24.93
C THR A 208 13.94 12.07 -25.45
N ILE A 209 12.74 12.66 -25.54
CA ILE A 209 12.54 14.04 -25.98
C ILE A 209 11.57 14.74 -25.03
N GLY A 210 11.99 15.91 -24.55
CA GLY A 210 11.25 16.75 -23.61
C GLY A 210 10.94 16.05 -22.30
N SER A 211 9.74 16.33 -21.78
CA SER A 211 9.29 15.83 -20.48
C SER A 211 8.94 14.33 -20.48
N GLN A 212 9.03 13.62 -21.59
CA GLN A 212 8.81 12.16 -21.59
C GLN A 212 9.98 11.38 -20.99
N GLY A 213 11.15 12.02 -20.84
CA GLY A 213 12.30 11.44 -20.15
C GLY A 213 12.17 11.58 -18.64
N TYR A 214 12.39 10.48 -17.92
CA TYR A 214 12.49 10.45 -16.47
C TYR A 214 13.93 10.23 -16.03
N LEU A 215 14.35 10.95 -15.00
CA LEU A 215 15.73 10.98 -14.49
C LEU A 215 15.89 10.07 -13.27
N VAL A 216 14.84 10.08 -12.45
CA VAL A 216 14.68 9.21 -11.27
C VAL A 216 13.29 8.61 -11.37
N ALA A 217 13.21 7.31 -11.19
CA ALA A 217 11.95 6.58 -11.11
C ALA A 217 12.08 5.47 -10.08
N SER A 218 11.01 5.27 -9.34
CA SER A 218 10.92 4.20 -8.35
C SER A 218 9.86 3.18 -8.78
N PHE A 219 9.91 1.99 -8.22
CA PHE A 219 8.97 0.92 -8.46
C PHE A 219 8.63 0.28 -7.12
N GLN A 220 7.36 -0.01 -6.91
CA GLN A 220 6.88 -0.71 -5.72
C GLN A 220 6.13 -1.97 -6.15
N SER A 221 6.54 -3.13 -5.64
CA SER A 221 5.87 -4.40 -5.90
C SER A 221 4.55 -4.50 -5.13
N LEU A 222 3.70 -5.47 -5.48
CA LEU A 222 2.47 -5.75 -4.71
C LEU A 222 2.78 -6.29 -3.30
N GLU A 223 3.97 -6.82 -3.10
CA GLU A 223 4.48 -7.30 -1.81
C GLU A 223 5.25 -6.20 -1.05
N ASN A 224 5.16 -4.94 -1.53
CA ASN A 224 5.80 -3.75 -0.98
C ASN A 224 7.33 -3.71 -1.04
N SER A 225 7.95 -4.57 -1.85
CA SER A 225 9.38 -4.44 -2.18
C SER A 225 9.61 -3.21 -3.05
N ARG A 226 10.66 -2.45 -2.79
CA ARG A 226 10.93 -1.15 -3.42
C ARG A 226 12.23 -1.17 -4.21
N LEU A 227 12.17 -0.49 -5.34
CA LEU A 227 13.31 -0.23 -6.18
C LEU A 227 13.34 1.25 -6.52
N SER A 228 14.52 1.85 -6.47
CA SER A 228 14.75 3.19 -6.99
C SER A 228 15.83 3.14 -8.04
N TRP A 229 15.53 3.68 -9.21
CA TRP A 229 16.47 3.84 -10.31
C TRP A 229 16.86 5.32 -10.45
N VAL A 230 18.16 5.57 -10.53
CA VAL A 230 18.73 6.91 -10.79
C VAL A 230 19.65 6.85 -12.00
N GLY A 231 19.34 7.67 -13.00
CA GLY A 231 20.07 7.71 -14.27
C GLY A 231 21.40 8.46 -14.25
N SER A 232 21.92 8.83 -13.08
CA SER A 232 23.13 9.65 -12.93
C SER A 232 24.01 9.14 -11.79
N LEU A 233 25.29 8.97 -12.08
CA LEU A 233 26.31 8.67 -11.09
C LEU A 233 26.77 9.94 -10.35
N GLU A 234 27.00 11.03 -11.08
CA GLU A 234 27.40 12.34 -10.52
C GLU A 234 26.36 12.91 -9.55
N PHE A 235 25.13 12.42 -9.61
CA PHE A 235 24.08 12.73 -8.64
C PHE A 235 24.51 12.46 -7.20
N PHE A 236 25.21 11.34 -6.96
CA PHE A 236 25.65 10.88 -5.64
C PHE A 236 27.07 11.34 -5.27
N SER A 237 27.75 12.06 -6.16
CA SER A 237 29.14 12.50 -5.98
C SER A 237 29.26 13.51 -4.84
N ASN A 238 30.35 13.44 -4.10
CA ASN A 238 30.69 14.39 -3.03
C ASN A 238 30.67 15.85 -3.51
N LYS A 239 30.97 16.11 -4.79
CA LYS A 239 30.94 17.45 -5.40
C LYS A 239 29.54 18.09 -5.34
N ASN A 240 28.50 17.30 -5.58
CA ASN A 240 27.12 17.76 -5.68
C ASN A 240 26.31 17.47 -4.39
N SER A 241 26.96 16.91 -3.36
CA SER A 241 26.31 16.52 -2.12
C SER A 241 25.57 17.68 -1.46
N ALA A 242 26.16 18.87 -1.41
CA ALA A 242 25.53 20.03 -0.74
C ALA A 242 24.14 20.39 -1.30
N SER A 243 23.91 20.18 -2.62
CA SER A 243 22.63 20.42 -3.28
C SER A 243 21.71 19.20 -3.26
N ASN A 244 22.27 18.00 -3.48
CA ASN A 244 21.49 16.78 -3.69
C ASN A 244 21.24 15.95 -2.43
N GLU A 245 21.95 16.23 -1.32
CA GLU A 245 21.96 15.39 -0.12
C GLU A 245 20.56 15.13 0.43
N HIS A 246 19.75 16.17 0.58
CA HIS A 246 18.37 16.02 1.07
C HIS A 246 17.54 15.08 0.18
N PHE A 247 17.63 15.23 -1.15
CA PHE A 247 16.92 14.37 -2.09
C PHE A 247 17.39 12.91 -1.98
N ILE A 248 18.71 12.70 -1.94
CA ILE A 248 19.32 11.36 -1.83
C ILE A 248 18.94 10.69 -0.52
N GLN A 249 18.99 11.42 0.59
CA GLN A 249 18.63 10.90 1.90
C GLN A 249 17.16 10.45 1.95
N GLU A 250 16.24 11.27 1.43
CA GLU A 250 14.81 10.94 1.41
C GLU A 250 14.49 9.78 0.44
N LEU A 251 15.11 9.77 -0.75
CA LEU A 251 14.97 8.67 -1.70
C LEU A 251 15.47 7.34 -1.11
N THR A 252 16.62 7.36 -0.44
CA THR A 252 17.19 6.14 0.16
C THR A 252 16.44 5.68 1.40
N LYS A 253 15.94 6.60 2.24
CA LYS A 253 15.00 6.25 3.34
C LYS A 253 13.78 5.54 2.79
N TRP A 254 13.21 6.05 1.70
CA TRP A 254 12.05 5.41 1.08
C TRP A 254 12.42 4.05 0.45
N THR A 255 13.56 3.96 -0.23
CA THR A 255 13.97 2.70 -0.90
C THR A 255 14.28 1.59 0.08
N PHE A 256 14.77 1.88 1.30
CA PHE A 256 15.14 0.87 2.30
C PHE A 256 14.14 0.78 3.46
N ASP A 257 12.85 1.06 3.21
CA ASP A 257 11.75 0.94 4.18
C ASP A 257 11.97 1.66 5.53
N GLU A 258 12.64 2.81 5.50
CA GLU A 258 12.78 3.67 6.68
C GLU A 258 11.62 4.66 6.83
N LYS A 259 10.83 4.88 5.77
CA LYS A 259 9.68 5.81 5.78
C LYS A 259 8.54 5.32 4.90
N ALA A 260 7.36 5.92 5.06
CA ALA A 260 6.17 5.63 4.25
C ALA A 260 5.74 4.15 4.30
N VAL A 261 6.05 3.47 5.41
CA VAL A 261 5.62 2.10 5.68
C VAL A 261 4.37 2.15 6.54
N VAL A 262 3.24 1.72 5.99
CA VAL A 262 1.95 1.70 6.68
C VAL A 262 1.58 0.25 6.94
N LYS A 263 1.10 -0.04 8.15
CA LYS A 263 0.56 -1.35 8.53
C LYS A 263 -0.80 -1.23 9.18
N VAL A 264 -1.59 -2.28 9.01
CA VAL A 264 -2.81 -2.53 9.79
C VAL A 264 -2.41 -3.16 11.12
N VAL A 265 -2.85 -2.57 12.21
CA VAL A 265 -2.60 -3.06 13.57
C VAL A 265 -3.68 -4.05 13.98
N ASP A 266 -4.93 -3.67 13.76
CA ASP A 266 -6.10 -4.45 14.11
C ASP A 266 -7.29 -4.00 13.25
N SER A 267 -8.25 -4.90 13.06
CA SER A 267 -9.52 -4.61 12.41
C SER A 267 -10.64 -5.32 13.14
N ASN A 268 -11.73 -4.57 13.37
CA ASN A 268 -12.85 -5.05 14.16
C ASN A 268 -14.17 -4.63 13.53
N HIS A 269 -15.16 -5.50 13.63
CA HIS A 269 -16.52 -5.21 13.23
C HIS A 269 -17.52 -5.86 14.18
N ALA A 270 -18.55 -5.13 14.58
CA ALA A 270 -19.54 -5.60 15.53
C ALA A 270 -20.92 -4.98 15.23
N HIS A 271 -21.95 -5.53 15.87
CA HIS A 271 -23.26 -4.87 15.91
C HIS A 271 -23.14 -3.51 16.61
N SER A 272 -24.00 -2.55 16.26
CA SER A 272 -24.06 -1.26 16.97
C SER A 272 -24.38 -1.39 18.47
N SER A 273 -24.97 -2.52 18.87
CA SER A 273 -25.23 -2.91 20.27
C SER A 273 -23.99 -3.38 21.04
N GLY A 274 -22.85 -3.58 20.36
CA GLY A 274 -21.62 -4.13 20.95
C GLY A 274 -21.52 -5.66 20.95
N LEU A 275 -22.52 -6.36 20.39
CA LEU A 275 -22.45 -7.81 20.21
C LEU A 275 -21.49 -8.18 19.07
N GLU A 276 -20.66 -9.19 19.29
CA GLU A 276 -19.76 -9.73 18.26
C GLU A 276 -20.52 -10.62 17.26
N TYR A 277 -19.92 -10.82 16.09
CA TYR A 277 -20.48 -11.72 15.07
C TYR A 277 -20.57 -13.19 15.55
N SER A 278 -19.63 -13.60 16.40
CA SER A 278 -19.54 -14.92 17.03
C SER A 278 -20.77 -15.21 17.90
N ASP A 279 -21.23 -14.21 18.66
CA ASP A 279 -22.39 -14.31 19.53
C ASP A 279 -23.71 -14.23 18.75
N SER A 280 -23.78 -13.33 17.77
CA SER A 280 -24.98 -13.13 16.95
C SER A 280 -24.61 -12.90 15.48
N PRO A 281 -24.79 -13.90 14.61
CA PRO A 281 -24.54 -13.74 13.18
C PRO A 281 -25.39 -12.62 12.56
N TYR A 282 -24.77 -11.83 11.67
CA TYR A 282 -25.41 -10.72 10.99
C TYR A 282 -26.61 -11.11 10.15
N LYS A 283 -27.63 -10.27 10.19
CA LYS A 283 -28.82 -10.34 9.33
C LYS A 283 -28.87 -9.19 8.35
N ILE A 284 -29.72 -9.34 7.34
CA ILE A 284 -30.15 -8.22 6.49
C ILE A 284 -30.62 -7.05 7.35
N LYS A 285 -30.23 -5.83 6.99
CA LYS A 285 -30.60 -4.58 7.68
C LYS A 285 -30.16 -4.45 9.14
N ASP A 286 -29.32 -5.35 9.67
CA ASP A 286 -28.69 -5.11 10.97
C ASP A 286 -27.79 -3.87 10.87
N GLU A 287 -27.73 -3.09 11.96
CA GLU A 287 -26.86 -1.93 12.08
C GLU A 287 -25.51 -2.39 12.66
N VAL A 288 -24.44 -2.14 11.92
CA VAL A 288 -23.08 -2.57 12.26
C VAL A 288 -22.10 -1.41 12.10
N PHE A 289 -20.90 -1.56 12.65
CA PHE A 289 -19.77 -0.67 12.38
C PHE A 289 -18.52 -1.48 12.02
N TYR A 290 -17.58 -0.84 11.34
CA TYR A 290 -16.26 -1.37 11.04
C TYR A 290 -15.20 -0.37 11.47
N ASP A 291 -14.24 -0.83 12.26
CA ASP A 291 -13.10 -0.09 12.77
C ASP A 291 -11.79 -0.73 12.24
N VAL A 292 -10.85 0.09 11.77
CA VAL A 292 -9.50 -0.35 11.39
C VAL A 292 -8.46 0.56 12.01
N SER A 293 -7.45 -0.02 12.65
CA SER A 293 -6.35 0.70 13.28
C SER A 293 -5.12 0.68 12.38
N LEU A 294 -4.62 1.86 12.03
CA LEU A 294 -3.50 2.04 11.11
C LEU A 294 -2.32 2.71 11.82
N SER A 295 -1.11 2.29 11.47
CA SER A 295 0.13 2.89 11.97
C SER A 295 1.16 3.03 10.85
N GLU A 296 1.99 4.06 10.97
CA GLU A 296 3.08 4.39 10.04
C GLU A 296 4.43 4.27 10.74
N TRP A 297 5.45 3.82 10.01
CA TRP A 297 6.83 3.82 10.46
C TRP A 297 7.51 5.14 10.11
N ASP A 298 7.99 5.87 11.12
CA ASP A 298 8.74 7.13 10.95
C ASP A 298 10.26 6.93 10.80
N GLY A 299 10.72 5.67 10.81
CA GLY A 299 12.12 5.27 10.79
C GLY A 299 12.63 4.80 12.16
N THR A 300 12.00 5.25 13.25
CA THR A 300 12.42 4.96 14.62
C THR A 300 11.32 4.26 15.43
N THR A 301 10.08 4.70 15.26
CA THR A 301 8.92 4.23 16.01
C THR A 301 7.68 4.16 15.13
N TRP A 302 6.70 3.38 15.58
CA TRP A 302 5.38 3.34 14.96
C TRP A 302 4.55 4.50 15.50
N VAL A 303 4.09 5.36 14.59
CA VAL A 303 3.28 6.54 14.85
C VAL A 303 1.89 6.37 14.24
N PRO A 304 0.87 7.10 14.72
CA PRO A 304 -0.46 7.09 14.11
C PRO A 304 -0.41 7.54 12.64
N PHE A 305 -0.99 6.74 11.74
CA PHE A 305 -1.13 7.12 10.34
C PHE A 305 -2.35 8.04 10.17
N ILE A 306 -2.12 9.30 9.81
CA ILE A 306 -3.17 10.32 9.71
C ILE A 306 -3.43 10.64 8.23
N THR A 307 -4.57 10.18 7.75
CA THR A 307 -5.17 10.54 6.46
C THR A 307 -6.68 10.73 6.56
N GLU A 308 -7.30 11.31 5.53
CA GLU A 308 -8.74 11.54 5.40
C GLU A 308 -9.42 10.65 4.34
N ASP A 309 -8.64 9.87 3.59
CA ASP A 309 -9.09 9.20 2.36
C ASP A 309 -9.18 7.67 2.45
N VAL A 310 -9.20 7.12 3.68
CA VAL A 310 -9.44 5.68 3.89
C VAL A 310 -10.87 5.33 3.51
N GLN A 311 -11.05 4.29 2.69
CA GLN A 311 -12.36 3.83 2.24
C GLN A 311 -12.59 2.37 2.66
N PHE A 312 -13.75 2.14 3.23
CA PHE A 312 -14.29 0.82 3.50
C PHE A 312 -15.24 0.42 2.37
N GLU A 313 -15.14 -0.83 1.91
CA GLU A 313 -16.11 -1.42 0.99
C GLU A 313 -16.76 -2.65 1.60
N LEU A 314 -18.08 -2.73 1.47
CA LEU A 314 -18.84 -3.96 1.67
C LEU A 314 -19.21 -4.53 0.30
N ARG A 315 -18.60 -5.63 -0.09
CA ARG A 315 -18.75 -6.20 -1.44
C ARG A 315 -19.14 -7.67 -1.42
N MET A 316 -19.84 -8.11 -2.46
CA MET A 316 -20.01 -9.54 -2.79
C MET A 316 -19.19 -9.83 -4.04
N VAL A 317 -19.78 -9.62 -5.22
CA VAL A 317 -19.06 -9.53 -6.50
C VAL A 317 -18.72 -8.06 -6.78
N ASP A 318 -19.72 -7.19 -6.66
CA ASP A 318 -19.60 -5.75 -6.80
C ASP A 318 -19.73 -5.06 -5.42
N PRO A 319 -19.16 -3.84 -5.26
CA PRO A 319 -19.30 -3.08 -4.03
C PRO A 319 -20.74 -2.58 -3.86
N TYR A 320 -21.39 -2.99 -2.76
CA TYR A 320 -22.72 -2.51 -2.37
C TYR A 320 -22.63 -1.17 -1.65
N TYR A 321 -21.64 -1.06 -0.75
CA TYR A 321 -21.31 0.17 -0.05
C TYR A 321 -19.85 0.51 -0.25
N ARG A 322 -19.59 1.81 -0.41
CA ARG A 322 -18.28 2.43 -0.33
C ARG A 322 -18.40 3.62 0.60
N ILE A 323 -17.74 3.56 1.74
CA ILE A 323 -17.86 4.54 2.82
C ILE A 323 -16.46 5.10 3.11
N THR A 324 -16.30 6.42 3.01
CA THR A 324 -15.09 7.09 3.49
C THR A 324 -15.10 7.09 5.02
N MET A 325 -14.10 6.46 5.61
CA MET A 325 -13.99 6.29 7.06
C MET A 325 -13.54 7.59 7.72
N LYS A 326 -13.95 7.79 8.98
CA LYS A 326 -13.55 8.95 9.79
C LYS A 326 -12.60 8.53 10.89
N SER A 327 -11.67 9.40 11.25
CA SER A 327 -10.81 9.18 12.41
C SER A 327 -11.63 9.19 13.70
N LYS A 328 -11.36 8.24 14.58
CA LYS A 328 -11.90 8.19 15.94
C LYS A 328 -11.07 9.14 16.82
N GLU A 329 -11.70 9.89 17.71
CA GLU A 329 -11.02 10.88 18.58
C GLU A 329 -10.02 10.23 19.56
N GLU A 330 -10.15 8.93 19.81
CA GLU A 330 -9.24 8.18 20.67
C GLU A 330 -7.95 7.82 19.90
N SER A 331 -6.97 8.71 19.95
CA SER A 331 -5.64 8.50 19.36
C SER A 331 -4.73 7.79 20.34
N SER A 332 -4.35 6.56 20.04
CA SER A 332 -3.20 5.91 20.67
C SER A 332 -1.91 6.62 20.22
N PRO A 333 -0.86 6.69 21.06
CA PRO A 333 0.43 7.23 20.61
C PRO A 333 1.05 6.45 19.45
N THR A 334 0.57 5.23 19.17
CA THR A 334 1.17 4.33 18.16
C THR A 334 0.29 4.05 16.95
N PHE A 335 -1.01 4.33 17.01
CA PHE A 335 -1.94 4.03 15.91
C PHE A 335 -3.15 4.97 15.93
N GLN A 336 -3.74 5.18 14.76
CA GLN A 336 -4.99 5.90 14.56
C GLN A 336 -6.08 4.92 14.12
N THR A 337 -7.22 4.93 14.81
CA THR A 337 -8.37 4.13 14.41
C THR A 337 -9.30 4.92 13.51
N TYR A 338 -9.71 4.29 12.42
CA TYR A 338 -10.69 4.77 11.47
C TYR A 338 -11.96 3.96 11.62
N THR A 339 -13.12 4.62 11.57
CA THR A 339 -14.43 3.98 11.69
C THR A 339 -15.34 4.34 10.53
N THR A 340 -16.20 3.42 10.11
CA THR A 340 -17.33 3.73 9.22
C THR A 340 -18.43 4.50 9.94
N GLY A 341 -18.43 4.52 11.28
CA GLY A 341 -19.62 4.76 12.07
C GLY A 341 -20.65 3.64 11.87
N ASN A 342 -21.84 3.83 12.42
CA ASN A 342 -22.93 2.89 12.25
C ASN A 342 -23.52 2.98 10.83
N PHE A 343 -23.64 1.84 10.17
CA PHE A 343 -24.35 1.71 8.90
C PHE A 343 -25.19 0.44 8.88
N ASN A 344 -26.25 0.44 8.06
CA ASN A 344 -27.12 -0.72 7.92
C ASN A 344 -26.59 -1.65 6.83
N LEU A 345 -26.62 -2.95 7.10
CA LEU A 345 -26.33 -3.98 6.10
C LEU A 345 -27.40 -3.98 4.99
N PRO A 346 -27.03 -4.40 3.76
CA PRO A 346 -27.95 -4.38 2.62
C PRO A 346 -29.12 -5.35 2.82
N ASP A 347 -30.22 -5.10 2.11
CA ASP A 347 -31.39 -5.98 2.05
C ASP A 347 -31.17 -7.19 1.12
N HIS A 348 -29.96 -7.75 1.16
CA HIS A 348 -29.57 -8.91 0.36
C HIS A 348 -28.73 -9.82 1.25
N HIS A 349 -29.12 -11.09 1.34
CA HIS A 349 -28.40 -12.09 2.12
C HIS A 349 -27.33 -12.77 1.27
N GLY A 350 -26.33 -13.37 1.92
CA GLY A 350 -25.25 -14.08 1.26
C GLY A 350 -23.91 -13.82 1.92
N ILE A 351 -22.83 -14.10 1.20
CA ILE A 351 -21.47 -13.93 1.70
C ILE A 351 -20.95 -12.57 1.25
N PHE A 352 -20.60 -11.73 2.20
CA PHE A 352 -20.02 -10.41 1.97
C PHE A 352 -18.59 -10.36 2.47
N THR A 353 -17.77 -9.55 1.81
CA THR A 353 -16.42 -9.22 2.24
C THR A 353 -16.42 -7.78 2.73
N PHE A 354 -16.03 -7.62 3.98
CA PHE A 354 -15.62 -6.36 4.58
C PHE A 354 -14.17 -6.14 4.14
N ILE A 355 -13.88 -5.06 3.41
CA ILE A 355 -12.54 -4.82 2.87
C ILE A 355 -12.14 -3.36 2.97
N VAL A 356 -10.90 -3.15 3.39
CA VAL A 356 -10.17 -1.88 3.27
C VAL A 356 -8.95 -2.17 2.40
N ASP A 357 -8.94 -1.64 1.17
CA ASP A 357 -7.81 -1.76 0.24
C ASP A 357 -7.20 -0.38 0.00
N TYR A 358 -6.01 -0.16 0.57
CA TYR A 358 -5.34 1.14 0.50
C TYR A 358 -4.08 1.03 -0.33
N LYS A 359 -4.17 1.55 -1.57
CA LYS A 359 -3.07 1.58 -2.53
C LYS A 359 -2.85 3.02 -2.99
N ARG A 360 -1.81 3.65 -2.48
CA ARG A 360 -1.40 5.02 -2.82
C ARG A 360 0.05 5.01 -3.25
N SER A 361 0.33 5.69 -4.37
CA SER A 361 1.67 5.79 -4.94
C SER A 361 2.64 6.38 -3.90
N GLY A 362 3.69 5.64 -3.56
CA GLY A 362 4.71 6.07 -2.59
C GLY A 362 4.45 5.65 -1.14
N LEU A 363 3.26 5.12 -0.82
CA LEU A 363 2.96 4.51 0.47
C LEU A 363 2.89 2.98 0.35
N SER A 364 3.19 2.28 1.43
CA SER A 364 3.01 0.82 1.45
C SER A 364 1.56 0.44 1.23
N PHE A 365 1.34 -0.57 0.41
CA PHE A 365 0.02 -1.12 0.12
C PHE A 365 -0.40 -2.05 1.26
N PHE A 366 -1.65 -1.94 1.68
CA PHE A 366 -2.24 -2.92 2.57
C PHE A 366 -3.66 -3.24 2.12
N THR A 367 -4.05 -4.48 2.37
CA THR A 367 -5.41 -4.94 2.15
C THR A 367 -5.81 -5.75 3.36
N ASP A 368 -6.82 -5.26 4.07
CA ASP A 368 -7.44 -5.96 5.18
C ASP A 368 -8.82 -6.42 4.75
N LYS A 369 -9.13 -7.70 4.97
CA LYS A 369 -10.37 -8.32 4.49
C LYS A 369 -10.90 -9.34 5.48
N ASP A 370 -12.19 -9.28 5.74
CA ASP A 370 -12.92 -10.31 6.48
C ASP A 370 -14.19 -10.72 5.73
N VAL A 371 -14.42 -12.03 5.60
CA VAL A 371 -15.52 -12.60 4.84
C VAL A 371 -16.55 -13.16 5.81
N LYS A 372 -17.74 -12.55 5.85
CA LYS A 372 -18.84 -12.95 6.74
C LYS A 372 -20.12 -13.25 5.96
N ALA A 373 -20.89 -14.20 6.49
CA ALA A 373 -22.22 -14.49 5.98
C ALA A 373 -23.25 -13.56 6.65
N ILE A 374 -24.06 -12.90 5.83
CA ILE A 374 -25.24 -12.14 6.23
C ILE A 374 -26.46 -13.02 5.93
N ARG A 375 -27.19 -13.42 6.97
CA ARG A 375 -28.36 -14.29 6.84
C ARG A 375 -29.64 -13.49 6.57
N HIS A 376 -30.65 -14.17 6.03
CA HIS A 376 -32.01 -13.63 5.98
C HIS A 376 -32.66 -13.65 7.38
N LEU A 377 -33.82 -12.99 7.51
CA LEU A 377 -34.63 -13.07 8.72
C LEU A 377 -35.10 -14.51 8.95
N ALA A 378 -35.04 -14.95 10.20
CA ALA A 378 -35.64 -16.19 10.64
C ALA A 378 -37.18 -16.03 10.74
N ASN A 379 -37.90 -17.14 10.69
CA ASN A 379 -39.38 -17.13 10.69
C ASN A 379 -39.97 -16.47 11.96
N ASP A 380 -39.24 -16.53 13.07
CA ASP A 380 -39.64 -15.94 14.34
C ASP A 380 -39.33 -14.44 14.47
N GLU A 381 -38.50 -13.89 13.58
CA GLU A 381 -38.07 -12.48 13.60
C GLU A 381 -38.99 -11.55 12.80
N TYR A 382 -39.97 -12.11 12.06
CA TYR A 382 -40.97 -11.28 11.37
C TYR A 382 -41.92 -10.59 12.36
N PRO A 383 -42.34 -9.34 12.06
CA PRO A 383 -43.34 -8.65 12.86
C PRO A 383 -44.61 -9.50 12.95
N ARG A 384 -45.04 -9.76 14.18
CA ARG A 384 -46.19 -10.63 14.44
C ARG A 384 -47.50 -9.95 14.06
N SER A 385 -48.54 -10.75 13.83
CA SER A 385 -49.86 -10.29 13.35
C SER A 385 -50.55 -9.27 14.26
N TRP A 386 -50.21 -9.19 15.54
CA TRP A 386 -50.73 -8.16 16.43
C TRP A 386 -50.06 -6.79 16.27
N VAL A 387 -48.83 -6.74 15.73
CA VAL A 387 -48.12 -5.48 15.43
C VAL A 387 -48.59 -4.89 14.10
N ILE A 388 -48.91 -5.77 13.14
CA ILE A 388 -49.37 -5.37 11.81
C ILE A 388 -50.85 -4.93 11.91
N THR A 389 -51.12 -3.63 11.81
CA THR A 389 -52.46 -3.06 11.94
C THR A 389 -53.45 -3.61 10.91
N ASN A 390 -52.97 -3.92 9.70
CA ASN A 390 -53.81 -4.51 8.64
C ASN A 390 -54.30 -5.94 8.98
N SER A 391 -53.61 -6.68 9.86
CA SER A 391 -54.06 -8.02 10.26
C SER A 391 -55.08 -8.04 11.38
N TRP A 392 -55.39 -6.90 11.98
CA TRP A 392 -56.35 -6.84 13.09
C TRP A 392 -57.76 -7.27 12.67
N VAL A 393 -58.17 -7.01 11.42
CA VAL A 393 -59.46 -7.46 10.88
C VAL A 393 -59.57 -9.00 10.87
N TYR A 394 -58.49 -9.69 10.52
CA TYR A 394 -58.49 -11.16 10.52
C TYR A 394 -58.46 -11.71 11.94
N LEU A 395 -57.69 -11.09 12.84
CA LEU A 395 -57.66 -11.48 14.25
C LEU A 395 -59.04 -11.34 14.89
N THR A 396 -59.72 -10.19 14.70
CA THR A 396 -61.07 -9.99 15.25
C THR A 396 -62.08 -10.94 14.66
N ALA A 397 -62.00 -11.25 13.36
CA ALA A 397 -62.86 -12.25 12.72
C ALA A 397 -62.68 -13.64 13.33
N ILE A 398 -61.43 -14.10 13.54
CA ILE A 398 -61.15 -15.40 14.17
C ILE A 398 -61.70 -15.44 15.59
N TYR A 399 -61.42 -14.42 16.40
CA TYR A 399 -61.93 -14.36 17.77
C TYR A 399 -63.47 -14.28 17.83
N ALA A 400 -64.11 -13.57 16.89
CA ALA A 400 -65.56 -13.51 16.77
C ALA A 400 -66.17 -14.88 16.44
N VAL A 401 -65.54 -15.65 15.53
CA VAL A 401 -65.97 -17.02 15.21
C VAL A 401 -65.82 -17.94 16.42
N ILE A 402 -64.68 -17.90 17.12
CA ILE A 402 -64.45 -18.70 18.33
C ILE A 402 -65.51 -18.37 19.39
N PHE A 403 -65.74 -17.08 19.65
CA PHE A 403 -66.72 -16.63 20.64
C PHE A 403 -68.14 -17.04 20.27
N THR A 404 -68.53 -16.86 19.01
CA THR A 404 -69.86 -17.25 18.50
C THR A 404 -70.05 -18.76 18.56
N TRP A 405 -69.01 -19.54 18.25
CA TRP A 405 -69.07 -20.99 18.32
C TRP A 405 -69.25 -21.49 19.76
N VAL A 406 -68.54 -20.89 20.73
CA VAL A 406 -68.72 -21.22 22.15
C VAL A 406 -70.15 -20.91 22.61
N ILE A 407 -70.70 -19.74 22.24
CA ILE A 407 -72.10 -19.39 22.53
C ILE A 407 -73.06 -20.38 21.88
N PHE A 408 -72.82 -20.73 20.62
CA PHE A 408 -73.65 -21.69 19.89
C PHE A 408 -73.67 -23.05 20.60
N VAL A 409 -72.53 -23.59 21.01
CA VAL A 409 -72.45 -24.87 21.74
C VAL A 409 -73.20 -24.78 23.07
N ALA A 410 -73.04 -23.69 23.82
CA ALA A 410 -73.73 -23.49 25.09
C ALA A 410 -75.26 -23.42 24.91
N LEU A 411 -75.75 -22.67 23.92
CA LEU A 411 -77.18 -22.57 23.60
C LEU A 411 -77.73 -23.89 23.05
N PHE A 412 -76.99 -24.56 22.17
CA PHE A 412 -77.40 -25.83 21.58
C PHE A 412 -77.62 -26.91 22.66
N LEU A 413 -76.76 -26.96 23.68
CA LEU A 413 -76.92 -27.88 24.81
C LEU A 413 -78.01 -27.42 25.80
N GLY A 414 -78.20 -26.11 25.98
CA GLY A 414 -79.14 -25.54 26.95
C GLY A 414 -80.59 -25.45 26.48
N VAL A 415 -80.85 -25.43 25.17
CA VAL A 415 -82.20 -25.27 24.62
C VAL A 415 -82.93 -26.62 24.62
N LYS A 416 -83.97 -26.74 25.45
CA LYS A 416 -84.90 -27.88 25.39
C LYS A 416 -85.87 -27.72 24.21
N LYS A 417 -86.01 -28.76 23.41
CA LYS A 417 -87.00 -28.85 22.33
C LYS A 417 -88.41 -28.80 22.93
N SER A 418 -89.20 -27.77 22.62
CA SER A 418 -90.64 -27.80 22.91
C SER A 418 -91.30 -28.78 21.92
N VAL A 419 -91.87 -29.86 22.45
CA VAL A 419 -92.70 -30.77 21.66
C VAL A 419 -94.08 -30.15 21.57
N ASN A 420 -94.41 -29.55 20.41
CA ASN A 420 -95.79 -29.21 20.11
C ASN A 420 -96.55 -30.50 19.82
N VAL A 421 -97.24 -31.03 20.83
CA VAL A 421 -98.18 -32.15 20.66
C VAL A 421 -99.41 -31.61 19.92
N PRO A 422 -99.78 -32.13 18.74
CA PRO A 422 -101.03 -31.74 18.11
C PRO A 422 -102.19 -32.30 18.94
N VAL A 423 -103.10 -31.43 19.39
CA VAL A 423 -104.29 -31.83 20.15
C VAL A 423 -105.26 -32.50 19.18
N GLU A 424 -105.34 -33.83 19.24
CA GLU A 424 -106.38 -34.61 18.57
C GLU A 424 -107.73 -34.31 19.22
N LYS A 425 -108.65 -33.66 18.50
CA LYS A 425 -110.05 -33.51 18.94
C LYS A 425 -110.72 -34.88 18.89
N LYS A 426 -110.99 -35.48 20.05
CA LYS A 426 -111.95 -36.59 20.14
C LYS A 426 -113.34 -36.08 19.75
N THR A 427 -113.87 -36.61 18.66
CA THR A 427 -115.31 -36.57 18.37
C THR A 427 -115.91 -37.84 18.96
N ASN A 428 -116.92 -37.66 19.81
CA ASN A 428 -117.74 -38.76 20.35
C ASN A 428 -118.71 -39.27 19.31
#